data_AF-A0A0B7BS51-F1
#
_entry.id   AF-A0A0B7BS51-F1
#
_cell.length_a   1.000
_cell.length_b   1.000
_cell.length_c   1.000
_cell.angle_alpha   90.00
_cell.angle_beta   90.00
_cell.angle_gamma   90.00
#
_symmetry.space_group_name_H-M   'P 1'
#
loop_
_entity.id
_entity.type
_entity.pdbx_description
1 polymer ?
#
loop_
_entity_poly.entity_id
_entity_poly.type
_entity_poly.pdbx_seq_one_letter_code
_entity_poly.pdbx_strand_id
1 'polypeptide(L)' 'MNPTHLPYRTKCSHSCETVQHILLECPGLHKARQELLPPHLSVHNTLYTSLPQLQNTCRFYNLALAAHE' A
#
# COMPACT_ATOMS: atom_id res chain seq x y z
N MET A 1 8.68 -15.81 -13.49
CA MET A 1 7.28 -16.27 -13.49
C MET A 1 6.45 -15.20 -14.18
N ASN A 2 5.69 -15.53 -15.22
CA ASN A 2 4.77 -14.59 -15.86
C ASN A 2 3.43 -14.63 -15.10
N PRO A 3 2.91 -13.49 -14.61
CA PRO A 3 1.61 -13.46 -13.94
C PRO A 3 0.50 -13.80 -14.93
N THR A 4 -0.39 -14.73 -14.57
CA THR A 4 -1.58 -15.12 -15.36
C THR A 4 -2.71 -14.08 -15.30
N HIS A 5 -2.59 -13.11 -14.39
CA HIS A 5 -3.53 -11.99 -14.27
C HIS A 5 -2.78 -10.70 -14.58
N LEU A 6 -3.40 -9.85 -15.43
CA LEU A 6 -2.92 -8.49 -15.63
C LEU A 6 -2.83 -7.80 -14.25
N PRO A 7 -1.74 -7.09 -13.96
CA PRO A 7 -1.63 -6.33 -12.71
C PRO A 7 -2.85 -5.41 -12.60
N TYR A 8 -3.44 -5.36 -11.41
CA TYR A 8 -4.49 -4.40 -11.09
C TYR A 8 -3.98 -3.01 -11.51
N ARG A 9 -4.75 -2.34 -12.36
CA ARG A 9 -4.35 -1.08 -13.01
C ARG A 9 -4.34 0.06 -12.00
N THR A 10 -3.23 0.25 -11.30
CA THR A 10 -3.08 1.31 -10.29
C THR A 10 -2.40 2.56 -10.86
N LYS A 11 -2.33 3.63 -10.06
CA LYS A 11 -1.54 4.83 -10.36
C LYS A 11 -0.03 4.57 -10.53
N CYS A 12 0.42 3.35 -10.30
CA CYS A 12 1.81 2.96 -10.43
C CYS A 12 2.02 2.17 -11.72
N SER A 13 3.04 2.53 -12.50
CA SER A 13 3.39 1.86 -13.76
C SER A 13 4.03 0.47 -13.55
N HIS A 14 4.00 -0.07 -12.33
CA HIS A 14 4.72 -1.28 -11.97
C HIS A 14 3.96 -2.52 -12.45
N SER A 15 4.66 -3.42 -13.15
CA SER A 15 4.05 -4.60 -13.80
C SER A 15 3.52 -5.65 -12.82
N CYS A 16 3.87 -5.56 -11.54
CA CYS A 16 3.40 -6.41 -10.45
C CYS A 16 3.39 -5.57 -9.17
N GLU A 17 2.22 -5.19 -8.68
CA GLU A 17 2.10 -4.65 -7.33
C GLU A 17 2.01 -5.79 -6.32
N THR A 18 3.01 -5.87 -5.46
CA THR A 18 2.99 -6.73 -4.28
C THR A 18 2.60 -5.90 -3.06
N VAL A 19 2.25 -6.56 -1.95
CA VAL A 19 2.07 -5.87 -0.66
C VAL A 19 3.31 -5.05 -0.30
N GLN A 20 4.51 -5.60 -0.55
CA GLN A 20 5.76 -4.87 -0.36
C GLN A 20 5.85 -3.63 -1.25
N HIS A 21 5.49 -3.75 -2.53
CA HIS A 21 5.52 -2.62 -3.45
C HIS A 21 4.59 -1.49 -2.98
N ILE A 22 3.32 -1.82 -2.71
CA ILE A 22 2.32 -0.85 -2.25
C ILE A 22 2.78 -0.19 -0.94
N LEU A 23 3.26 -1.00 0.00
CA LEU A 23 3.61 -0.54 1.35
C LEU A 23 4.90 0.30 1.37
N LEU A 24 5.92 -0.05 0.57
CA LEU A 24 7.28 0.47 0.73
C LEU A 24 7.87 1.15 -0.51
N GLU A 25 7.40 0.86 -1.72
CA GLU A 25 8.11 1.23 -2.95
C GLU A 25 7.31 2.16 -3.87
N CYS A 26 5.98 2.02 -3.90
CA CYS A 26 5.11 2.75 -4.81
C CYS A 26 5.25 4.28 -4.65
N PRO A 27 5.78 5.00 -5.66
CA PRO A 27 6.00 6.45 -5.56
C PRO A 27 4.69 7.24 -5.43
N GLY A 28 3.63 6.78 -6.09
CA GLY A 28 2.29 7.40 -6.04
C GLY A 28 1.65 7.37 -4.65
N LEU A 29 2.17 6.53 -3.73
CA LEU A 29 1.68 6.39 -2.37
C LEU A 29 2.62 7.03 -1.34
N HIS A 30 3.72 7.69 -1.76
CA HIS A 30 4.71 8.24 -0.84
C HIS A 30 4.10 9.20 0.20
N LYS A 31 3.26 10.14 -0.25
CA LYS A 31 2.58 11.10 0.62
C LYS A 31 1.61 10.41 1.59
N ALA A 32 0.76 9.51 1.08
CA ALA A 32 -0.19 8.77 1.91
C ALA A 32 0.52 7.90 2.96
N ARG A 33 1.69 7.36 2.63
CA ARG A 33 2.53 6.58 3.55
C ARG A 33 3.02 7.43 4.72
N GLN A 34 3.49 8.65 4.45
CA GLN A 34 3.96 9.56 5.50
C GLN A 34 2.82 10.08 6.39
N GLU A 35 1.62 10.26 5.83
CA GLU A 35 0.48 10.83 6.56
C GLU A 35 -0.30 9.77 7.37
N LEU A 36 -0.39 8.54 6.87
CA LEU A 36 -1.27 7.52 7.44
C LEU A 36 -0.53 6.41 8.16
N LEU A 37 0.70 6.11 7.76
CA LEU A 37 1.41 4.94 8.28
C LEU A 37 2.51 5.35 9.28
N PRO A 38 2.79 4.49 10.28
CA PRO A 38 3.85 4.74 11.23
C PRO A 38 5.24 4.76 10.57
N PRO A 39 6.24 5.40 11.21
CA PRO A 39 7.62 5.33 10.76
C PRO A 39 8.17 3.90 10.87
N HIS A 40 9.18 3.57 10.05
CA HIS A 40 9.84 2.25 10.00
C HIS A 40 8.91 1.08 9.62
N LEU A 41 8.11 1.24 8.58
CA LEU A 41 7.27 0.17 8.05
C LEU A 41 8.08 -1.05 7.63
N SER A 42 7.57 -2.23 7.98
CA SER A 42 8.03 -3.51 7.51
C SER A 42 6.82 -4.39 7.23
N VAL A 43 6.94 -5.25 6.22
CA VAL A 43 5.90 -6.26 5.92
C VAL A 43 5.67 -7.19 7.13
N HIS A 44 6.64 -7.28 8.03
CA HIS A 44 6.60 -8.11 9.24
C HIS A 44 6.14 -7.38 10.50
N ASN A 45 6.02 -6.05 10.48
CA ASN A 45 5.70 -5.25 11.67
C ASN A 45 4.33 -4.58 11.64
N THR A 46 3.43 -5.03 10.77
CA THR A 46 2.02 -4.61 10.70
C THR A 46 1.19 -5.13 11.88
N LEU A 47 1.74 -5.09 13.09
CA LEU A 47 1.00 -5.30 14.33
C LEU A 47 0.46 -3.94 14.77
N TYR A 48 -0.85 -3.75 14.63
CA TYR A 48 -1.52 -2.52 15.04
C TYR A 48 -1.57 -2.44 16.56
N THR A 49 -0.85 -1.49 17.15
CA THR A 49 -0.81 -1.31 18.60
C THR A 49 -2.01 -0.50 19.11
N SER A 50 -2.79 0.10 18.19
CA SER A 50 -3.97 0.90 18.53
C SER A 50 -5.01 0.92 17.40
N LEU A 51 -6.27 1.17 17.75
CA LEU A 51 -7.37 1.32 16.77
C LEU A 51 -7.11 2.43 15.73
N PRO A 52 -6.58 3.62 16.08
CA PRO A 52 -6.25 4.64 15.09
C PRO A 52 -5.22 4.19 14.05
N GLN A 53 -4.20 3.41 14.46
CA GLN A 53 -3.22 2.85 13.52
C GLN A 53 -3.87 1.88 12.53
N LEU A 54 -4.77 1.02 13.01
CA LEU A 54 -5.53 0.12 12.16
C LEU A 54 -6.39 0.91 11.16
N GLN A 55 -7.12 1.92 11.63
CA GLN A 55 -7.98 2.75 10.78
C GLN A 55 -7.18 3.48 9.69
N ASN A 56 -6.04 4.08 10.04
CA ASN A 56 -5.19 4.76 9.07
C ASN A 56 -4.58 3.78 8.05
N THR A 57 -4.24 2.57 8.49
CA THR A 57 -3.71 1.55 7.58
C THR A 57 -4.78 1.04 6.61
N CYS A 58 -6.01 0.81 7.09
CA CYS A 58 -7.15 0.53 6.21
C CYS A 58 -7.38 1.67 5.21
N ARG A 59 -7.31 2.93 5.66
CA ARG A 59 -7.44 4.09 4.78
C ARG A 59 -6.35 4.14 3.72
N PHE A 60 -5.11 3.83 4.08
CA PHE A 60 -3.99 3.75 3.15
C PHE A 60 -4.23 2.70 2.05
N TYR A 61 -4.62 1.47 2.44
CA TYR A 61 -4.93 0.41 1.46
C TYR A 61 -6.15 0.74 0.61
N ASN A 62 -7.18 1.35 1.19
CA ASN A 62 -8.32 1.82 0.41
C ASN A 62 -7.90 2.88 -0.61
N LEU A 63 -6.99 3.81 -0.28
CA LEU A 63 -6.46 4.77 -1.27
C LEU A 63 -5.65 4.09 -2.38
N ALA A 64 -4.85 3.09 -2.02
CA ALA A 64 -4.08 2.30 -2.99
C ALA A 64 -5.00 1.53 -3.95
N LEU A 65 -6.11 0.97 -3.44
CA LEU A 65 -7.04 0.14 -4.18
C LEU A 65 -8.23 0.89 -4.80
N ALA A 66 -8.54 2.11 -4.35
CA ALA A 66 -9.63 2.94 -4.86
C ALA A 66 -9.17 3.92 -5.95
N ALA A 67 -7.91 3.88 -6.39
CA ALA A 67 -7.47 4.58 -7.61
C ALA A 67 -8.06 3.95 -8.91
N HIS A 68 -9.23 3.34 -8.81
CA HIS A 68 -9.86 2.41 -9.73
C HIS A 68 -11.25 2.86 -10.22
N GLU A 69 -11.68 4.09 -9.92
CA GLU A 69 -12.84 4.72 -10.55
C GLU A 69 -12.42 5.70 -11.66
#